data_AF-A0A7K3ANI5-F1
#
_entry.id   AF-A0A7K3ANI5-F1
#
_cell.length_a   1.000
_cell.length_b   1.000
_cell.length_c   1.000
_cell.angle_alpha   90.00
_cell.angle_beta   90.00
_cell.angle_gamma   90.00
#
_symmetry.space_group_name_H-M   'P 1'
#
loop_
_entity.id
_entity.type
_entity.pdbx_description
1 polymer ?
#
loop_
_entity_poly.entity_id
_entity_poly.type
_entity_poly.pdbx_seq_one_letter_code
_entity_poly.pdbx_strand_id
1 'polypeptide(L)'
;MDIGTQGAGAPADLAWLRGMDAYTMGAYPQAEEEFRAAVRFDPGMADGWLGLHALRIDTTTALLRMYRHRDRFGEQRARHRRTLNSWYWLGWWVQPVLESPRDLLLAHASHWLDGRHVPELDRALAGLPPVDTDPQVRFLHACRSYLVKDWEQLVRCTEQLIDDPMLGIEAGLFGGMARVRLEMFGQAEPLLSAALMRCRSEQPQRKELRYWLARAHEGTGRSAAALPLYRAVHRVDPAFMDTSARLAALVEGDGFDESADLAAVTLSGFGSGGTGAGAQPEGDALLGTDLVDGRESWPVGEAGLLGDEPVPGPPVPVEGARRTKTRRPPPFPAGPSDPVLLAEALAQLERMVGLEPVKRQVKALSAQLNMARLRAGQGLPVQPPKRHFVFSGPSGTGKTTVARILGRVFYALGLLGGDHLVEAQRSDLVGEFLGQTAVKANELIDSALGGVLFVDEAYSLANSGYSKGDAYGDEALQVLLKRAEDNRDHLVVILAGYPEGMDRLLATNPGLSSRFTSRVDFPSYRPLELTAIGGVLAAENDDVWDEEAVDELRSISGHVVDQGWIDELGNGRFLRTLYEKSCAYRDLRLSGYPGELTREDLSTLRLADLMQAYGEVLSGRGPVGRGKQEPGAV
;
A
#
# COMPACT_ATOMS: atom_id res chain seq x y z
N MET A 1 -55.80 10.67 -40.95
CA MET A 1 -56.21 10.68 -39.53
C MET A 1 -56.36 9.24 -39.11
N ASP A 2 -55.35 8.71 -38.43
CA ASP A 2 -55.46 7.49 -37.64
C ASP A 2 -54.84 7.82 -36.28
N ILE A 3 -55.69 8.30 -35.37
CA ILE A 3 -55.36 8.52 -33.98
C ILE A 3 -55.58 7.18 -33.27
N GLY A 4 -54.58 6.31 -33.40
CA GLY A 4 -54.44 5.11 -32.57
C GLY A 4 -53.74 5.50 -31.27
N THR A 5 -54.49 5.48 -30.18
CA THR A 5 -54.05 5.70 -28.80
C THR A 5 -52.79 4.90 -28.46
N GLN A 6 -51.63 5.58 -28.37
CA GLN A 6 -50.38 5.03 -27.85
C GLN A 6 -50.53 4.79 -26.34
N GLY A 7 -50.56 3.51 -25.95
CA GLY A 7 -50.69 3.07 -24.56
C GLY A 7 -49.51 3.47 -23.68
N ALA A 8 -49.76 3.46 -22.37
CA ALA A 8 -48.87 3.74 -21.24
C ALA A 8 -47.37 3.50 -21.53
N GLY A 9 -46.51 4.46 -21.17
CA GLY A 9 -45.06 4.34 -21.27
C GLY A 9 -44.58 3.00 -20.71
N ALA A 10 -43.58 2.39 -21.37
CA ALA A 10 -43.05 1.08 -20.97
C ALA A 10 -42.73 1.07 -19.47
N PRO A 11 -42.92 -0.05 -18.75
CA PRO A 11 -42.66 -0.13 -17.30
C PRO A 11 -41.30 0.45 -16.87
N ALA A 12 -40.28 0.34 -17.74
CA ALA A 12 -38.97 0.94 -17.55
C ALA A 12 -38.98 2.48 -17.57
N ASP A 13 -39.70 3.11 -18.51
CA ASP A 13 -39.78 4.57 -18.65
C ASP A 13 -40.51 5.19 -17.43
N LEU A 14 -41.55 4.52 -16.93
CA LEU A 14 -42.27 4.96 -15.74
C LEU A 14 -41.39 4.87 -14.47
N ALA A 15 -40.63 3.78 -14.33
CA ALA A 15 -39.67 3.63 -13.22
C ALA A 15 -38.59 4.71 -13.30
N TRP A 16 -38.07 5.01 -14.49
CA TRP A 16 -37.08 6.07 -14.68
C TRP A 16 -37.62 7.45 -14.29
N LEU A 17 -38.86 7.79 -14.69
CA LEU A 17 -39.52 9.05 -14.30
C LEU A 17 -39.71 9.17 -12.79
N ARG A 18 -40.16 8.11 -12.12
CA ARG A 18 -40.28 8.07 -10.64
C ARG A 18 -38.93 8.25 -9.97
N GLY A 19 -37.89 7.60 -10.50
CA GLY A 19 -36.52 7.77 -10.04
C GLY A 19 -36.04 9.23 -10.16
N MET A 20 -36.34 9.89 -11.28
CA MET A 20 -36.03 11.30 -11.50
C MET A 20 -36.79 12.24 -10.56
N ASP A 21 -38.08 12.01 -10.33
CA ASP A 21 -38.88 12.82 -9.42
C ASP A 21 -38.38 12.65 -7.97
N ALA A 22 -38.08 11.42 -7.54
CA ALA A 22 -37.49 11.14 -6.23
C ALA A 22 -36.09 11.76 -6.06
N TYR A 23 -35.26 11.70 -7.11
CA TYR A 23 -33.93 12.32 -7.12
C TYR A 23 -34.03 13.84 -6.95
N THR A 24 -34.97 14.47 -7.64
CA THR A 24 -35.22 15.93 -7.55
C THR A 24 -35.74 16.34 -6.17
N MET A 25 -36.53 15.48 -5.53
CA MET A 25 -37.04 15.69 -4.17
C MET A 25 -36.02 15.35 -3.06
N GLY A 26 -34.81 14.87 -3.41
CA GLY A 26 -33.79 14.46 -2.43
C GLY A 26 -34.07 13.11 -1.75
N ALA A 27 -35.06 12.35 -2.23
CA ALA A 27 -35.40 11.02 -1.73
C ALA A 27 -34.49 9.95 -2.37
N TYR A 28 -33.18 10.02 -2.09
CA TYR A 28 -32.17 9.19 -2.75
C TYR A 28 -32.38 7.67 -2.65
N PRO A 29 -32.80 7.08 -1.51
CA PRO A 29 -33.06 5.64 -1.44
C PRO A 29 -34.19 5.19 -2.36
N GLN A 30 -35.24 6.01 -2.48
CA GLN A 30 -36.35 5.74 -3.38
C GLN A 30 -35.92 5.91 -4.85
N ALA A 31 -35.11 6.93 -5.14
CA ALA A 31 -34.55 7.14 -6.47
C ALA A 31 -33.68 5.95 -6.90
N GLU A 32 -32.87 5.39 -6.01
CA GLU A 32 -32.06 4.19 -6.25
C GLU A 32 -32.92 2.98 -6.60
N GLU A 33 -33.99 2.71 -5.83
CA GLU A 33 -34.90 1.59 -6.07
C GLU A 33 -35.56 1.68 -7.44
N GLU A 34 -36.03 2.87 -7.80
CA GLU A 34 -36.70 3.14 -9.07
C GLU A 34 -35.72 3.11 -10.26
N PHE A 35 -34.50 3.65 -10.14
CA PHE A 35 -33.49 3.50 -11.18
C PHE A 35 -33.04 2.04 -11.35
N ARG A 36 -32.91 1.28 -10.26
CA ARG A 36 -32.67 -0.18 -10.35
C ARG A 36 -33.82 -0.89 -11.04
N ALA A 37 -35.07 -0.51 -10.76
CA ALA A 37 -36.23 -1.06 -11.44
C ALA A 37 -36.19 -0.76 -12.95
N ALA A 38 -35.88 0.48 -13.33
CA ALA A 38 -35.74 0.88 -14.72
C ALA A 38 -34.71 0.03 -15.48
N VAL A 39 -33.51 -0.16 -14.94
CA VAL A 39 -32.47 -0.98 -15.59
C VAL A 39 -32.72 -2.49 -15.48
N ARG A 40 -33.56 -2.95 -14.56
CA ARG A 40 -34.03 -4.35 -14.54
C ARG A 40 -35.04 -4.60 -15.67
N PHE A 41 -35.95 -3.66 -15.92
CA PHE A 41 -36.93 -3.78 -17.00
C PHE A 41 -36.30 -3.56 -18.38
N ASP A 42 -35.38 -2.58 -18.51
CA ASP A 42 -34.59 -2.34 -19.72
C ASP A 42 -33.10 -2.21 -19.36
N PRO A 43 -32.33 -3.31 -19.39
CA PRO A 43 -30.89 -3.28 -19.14
C PRO A 43 -30.10 -2.39 -20.09
N GLY A 44 -30.68 -2.04 -21.25
CA GLY A 44 -30.07 -1.15 -22.25
C GLY A 44 -30.35 0.34 -22.01
N MET A 45 -31.11 0.70 -20.98
CA MET A 45 -31.45 2.10 -20.67
C MET A 45 -30.26 2.84 -20.06
N ALA A 46 -29.45 3.47 -20.91
CA ALA A 46 -28.22 4.16 -20.49
C ALA A 46 -28.49 5.30 -19.47
N ASP A 47 -29.57 6.06 -19.62
CA ASP A 47 -29.94 7.13 -18.66
C ASP A 47 -30.44 6.58 -17.30
N GLY A 48 -30.89 5.32 -17.23
CA GLY A 48 -31.18 4.64 -15.96
C GLY A 48 -29.90 4.28 -15.22
N TRP A 49 -28.89 3.80 -15.95
CA TRP A 49 -27.54 3.60 -15.41
C TRP A 49 -26.88 4.92 -15.00
N LEU A 50 -27.13 6.02 -15.73
CA LEU A 50 -26.67 7.36 -15.34
C LEU A 50 -27.27 7.79 -13.99
N GLY A 51 -28.53 7.44 -13.70
CA GLY A 51 -29.17 7.68 -12.41
C GLY A 51 -28.47 6.95 -11.27
N LEU A 52 -28.17 5.66 -11.44
CA LEU A 52 -27.40 4.89 -10.47
C LEU A 52 -25.97 5.46 -10.28
N HIS A 53 -25.33 5.87 -11.38
CA HIS A 53 -24.01 6.50 -11.34
C HIS A 53 -24.03 7.85 -10.60
N ALA A 54 -25.07 8.68 -10.80
CA ALA A 54 -25.28 9.94 -10.08
C ALA A 54 -25.47 9.74 -8.58
N LEU A 55 -26.15 8.66 -8.18
CA LEU A 55 -26.32 8.25 -6.78
C LEU A 55 -25.09 7.56 -6.17
N ARG A 56 -23.99 7.41 -6.93
CA ARG A 56 -22.75 6.72 -6.51
C ARG A 56 -22.95 5.22 -6.20
N ILE A 57 -23.93 4.59 -6.84
CA ILE A 57 -24.21 3.15 -6.69
C ILE A 57 -23.55 2.39 -7.85
N ASP A 58 -22.72 1.40 -7.52
CA ASP A 58 -22.06 0.50 -8.48
C ASP A 58 -21.46 1.23 -9.69
N THR A 59 -20.76 2.34 -9.44
CA THR A 59 -20.34 3.33 -10.46
C THR A 59 -19.59 2.70 -11.63
N THR A 60 -18.72 1.71 -11.38
CA THR A 60 -18.01 0.95 -12.43
C THR A 60 -18.99 0.19 -13.34
N THR A 61 -19.91 -0.58 -12.75
CA THR A 61 -20.89 -1.36 -13.51
C THR A 61 -21.80 -0.42 -14.30
N ALA A 62 -22.28 0.66 -13.67
CA ALA A 62 -23.10 1.66 -14.32
C ALA A 62 -22.38 2.29 -15.51
N LEU A 63 -21.10 2.69 -15.35
CA LEU A 63 -20.30 3.28 -16.42
C LEU A 63 -20.08 2.32 -17.61
N LEU A 64 -19.71 1.08 -17.34
CA LEU A 64 -19.50 0.08 -18.39
C LEU A 64 -20.82 -0.26 -19.12
N ARG A 65 -21.95 -0.28 -18.40
CA ARG A 65 -23.28 -0.46 -18.99
C ARG A 65 -23.71 0.73 -19.83
N MET A 66 -23.50 1.96 -19.34
CA MET A 66 -23.73 3.18 -20.12
C MET A 66 -22.91 3.17 -21.41
N TYR A 67 -21.62 2.85 -21.35
CA TYR A 67 -20.75 2.80 -22.52
C TYR A 67 -21.16 1.70 -23.52
N ARG A 68 -21.55 0.52 -23.03
CA ARG A 68 -22.05 -0.58 -23.86
C ARG A 68 -23.31 -0.18 -24.64
N HIS A 69 -24.15 0.67 -24.05
CA HIS A 69 -25.39 1.17 -24.64
C HIS A 69 -25.31 2.67 -25.00
N ARG A 70 -24.11 3.15 -25.35
CA ARG A 70 -23.83 4.58 -25.58
C ARG A 70 -24.69 5.24 -26.66
N ASP A 71 -25.17 4.47 -27.64
CA ASP A 71 -26.05 4.97 -28.71
C ASP A 71 -27.43 5.41 -28.18
N ARG A 72 -27.79 4.95 -26.98
CA ARG A 72 -29.02 5.31 -26.24
C ARG A 72 -28.75 6.31 -25.10
N PHE A 73 -27.54 6.82 -24.97
CA PHE A 73 -27.18 7.76 -23.91
C PHE A 73 -27.82 9.13 -24.14
N GLY A 74 -28.65 9.59 -23.20
CA GLY A 74 -29.45 10.81 -23.35
C GLY A 74 -30.84 10.60 -23.98
N GLU A 75 -31.19 9.39 -24.41
CA GLU A 75 -32.50 9.08 -25.03
C GLU A 75 -33.67 9.46 -24.12
N GLN A 76 -33.63 9.05 -22.84
CA GLN A 76 -34.72 9.29 -21.88
C GLN A 76 -34.75 10.75 -21.45
N ARG A 77 -33.57 11.36 -21.23
CA ARG A 77 -33.45 12.79 -20.93
C ARG A 77 -34.05 13.65 -22.04
N ALA A 78 -33.76 13.34 -23.31
CA ALA A 78 -34.32 14.03 -24.46
C ALA A 78 -35.84 13.80 -24.61
N ARG A 79 -36.27 12.53 -24.49
CA ARG A 79 -37.68 12.14 -24.63
C ARG A 79 -38.58 12.82 -23.60
N HIS A 80 -38.13 12.90 -22.36
CA HIS A 80 -38.92 13.44 -21.25
C HIS A 80 -38.56 14.89 -20.88
N ARG A 81 -37.61 15.51 -21.58
CA ARG A 81 -37.12 16.88 -21.33
C ARG A 81 -36.70 17.08 -19.86
N ARG A 82 -35.95 16.11 -19.33
CA ARG A 82 -35.39 16.15 -17.97
C ARG A 82 -33.87 16.23 -18.05
N THR A 83 -33.27 16.92 -17.10
CA THR A 83 -31.82 16.97 -16.94
C THR A 83 -31.39 15.99 -15.86
N LEU A 84 -30.34 15.23 -16.14
CA LEU A 84 -29.65 14.39 -15.18
C LEU A 84 -28.18 14.39 -15.59
N ASN A 85 -27.32 14.64 -14.62
CA ASN A 85 -25.89 14.62 -14.78
C ASN A 85 -25.26 13.82 -13.65
N SER A 86 -24.01 13.45 -13.87
CA SER A 86 -23.17 12.87 -12.84
C SER A 86 -21.77 13.48 -12.94
N TRP A 87 -20.82 12.95 -12.19
CA TRP A 87 -19.43 13.39 -12.21
C TRP A 87 -18.55 12.17 -12.33
N TYR A 88 -17.52 12.27 -13.14
CA TYR A 88 -16.50 11.23 -13.29
C TYR A 88 -15.14 11.84 -12.97
N TRP A 89 -14.18 10.99 -12.62
CA TRP A 89 -12.80 11.41 -12.44
C TRP A 89 -12.12 11.41 -13.81
N LEU A 90 -11.45 12.51 -14.13
CA LEU A 90 -10.56 12.64 -15.27
C LEU A 90 -9.15 12.78 -14.71
N GLY A 91 -8.31 11.76 -14.87
CA GLY A 91 -7.07 11.67 -14.08
C GLY A 91 -7.36 11.36 -12.62
N TRP A 92 -6.58 11.94 -11.72
CA TRP A 92 -6.63 11.65 -10.29
C TRP A 92 -7.40 12.69 -9.49
N TRP A 93 -7.52 13.92 -10.01
CA TRP A 93 -8.04 15.04 -9.22
C TRP A 93 -9.09 15.89 -9.89
N VAL A 94 -9.21 15.82 -11.22
CA VAL A 94 -10.20 16.59 -11.95
C VAL A 94 -11.53 15.84 -12.03
N GLN A 95 -12.64 16.54 -11.78
CA GLN A 95 -13.98 15.98 -11.86
C GLN A 95 -14.85 16.76 -12.85
N PRO A 96 -14.87 16.38 -14.14
CA PRO A 96 -15.81 16.96 -15.08
C PRO A 96 -17.22 16.39 -14.89
N VAL A 97 -18.20 17.11 -15.42
CA VAL A 97 -19.59 16.67 -15.47
C VAL A 97 -19.76 15.60 -16.56
N LEU A 98 -20.43 14.51 -16.23
CA LEU A 98 -20.89 13.49 -17.16
C LEU A 98 -22.32 13.83 -17.58
N GLU A 99 -22.48 14.43 -18.77
CA GLU A 99 -23.79 14.78 -19.31
C GLU A 99 -23.95 14.40 -20.78
N SER A 100 -22.91 14.57 -21.60
CA SER A 100 -22.97 14.32 -23.04
C SER A 100 -22.40 12.94 -23.45
N PRO A 101 -22.72 12.44 -24.66
CA PRO A 101 -22.07 11.24 -25.19
C PRO A 101 -20.54 11.35 -25.26
N ARG A 102 -20.01 12.56 -25.53
CA ARG A 102 -18.56 12.85 -25.48
C ARG A 102 -18.00 12.59 -24.08
N ASP A 103 -18.67 13.09 -23.03
CA ASP A 103 -18.22 12.91 -21.65
C ASP A 103 -18.27 11.44 -21.23
N LEU A 104 -19.20 10.66 -21.77
CA LEU A 104 -19.26 9.21 -21.54
C LEU A 104 -18.04 8.49 -22.14
N LEU A 105 -17.59 8.89 -23.33
CA LEU A 105 -16.36 8.34 -23.92
C LEU A 105 -15.13 8.69 -23.06
N LEU A 106 -15.04 9.93 -22.59
CA LEU A 106 -13.96 10.39 -21.71
C LEU A 106 -13.98 9.67 -20.35
N ALA A 107 -15.15 9.50 -19.75
CA ALA A 107 -15.33 8.76 -18.51
C ALA A 107 -14.93 7.29 -18.67
N HIS A 108 -15.31 6.66 -19.78
CA HIS A 108 -14.91 5.30 -20.11
C HIS A 108 -13.39 5.18 -20.33
N ALA A 109 -12.76 6.11 -21.05
CA ALA A 109 -11.29 6.10 -21.19
C ALA A 109 -10.60 6.30 -19.83
N SER A 110 -11.08 7.24 -19.02
CA SER A 110 -10.56 7.51 -17.67
C SER A 110 -10.73 6.33 -16.70
N HIS A 111 -11.73 5.47 -16.92
CA HIS A 111 -11.90 4.24 -16.15
C HIS A 111 -10.67 3.32 -16.23
N TRP A 112 -10.01 3.30 -17.39
CA TRP A 112 -8.83 2.46 -17.67
C TRP A 112 -7.50 3.13 -17.32
N LEU A 113 -7.50 4.27 -16.59
CA LEU A 113 -6.28 4.88 -16.05
C LEU A 113 -5.71 4.07 -14.88
N ASP A 114 -5.31 2.83 -15.19
CA ASP A 114 -4.60 1.86 -14.37
C ASP A 114 -3.56 1.26 -15.32
N GLY A 115 -2.28 1.30 -14.95
CA GLY A 115 -1.19 0.85 -15.82
C GLY A 115 -1.19 -0.66 -16.11
N ARG A 116 -2.12 -1.44 -15.52
CA ARG A 116 -2.37 -2.85 -15.87
C ARG A 116 -3.27 -2.97 -17.10
N HIS A 117 -4.01 -1.91 -17.42
CA HIS A 117 -5.02 -1.86 -18.47
C HIS A 117 -4.67 -0.86 -19.58
N VAL A 118 -3.37 -0.62 -19.82
CA VAL A 118 -2.90 0.25 -20.91
C VAL A 118 -3.47 -0.18 -22.27
N PRO A 119 -3.59 -1.48 -22.62
CA PRO A 119 -4.20 -1.88 -23.89
C PRO A 119 -5.69 -1.51 -24.02
N GLU A 120 -6.46 -1.59 -22.94
CA GLU A 120 -7.85 -1.14 -22.86
C GLU A 120 -7.94 0.38 -22.97
N LEU A 121 -7.05 1.10 -22.30
CA LEU A 121 -6.92 2.54 -22.38
C LEU A 121 -6.60 2.99 -23.81
N ASP A 122 -5.62 2.37 -24.47
CA ASP A 122 -5.24 2.70 -25.85
C ASP A 122 -6.41 2.47 -26.82
N ARG A 123 -7.18 1.39 -26.63
CA ARG A 123 -8.41 1.14 -27.40
C ARG A 123 -9.48 2.20 -27.13
N ALA A 124 -9.64 2.63 -25.88
CA ALA A 124 -10.60 3.68 -25.53
C ALA A 124 -10.19 5.05 -26.09
N LEU A 125 -8.89 5.38 -26.05
CA LEU A 125 -8.32 6.61 -26.60
C LEU A 125 -8.46 6.65 -28.14
N ALA A 126 -8.28 5.52 -28.83
CA ALA A 126 -8.48 5.44 -30.28
C ALA A 126 -9.92 5.77 -30.71
N GLY A 127 -10.90 5.64 -29.81
CA GLY A 127 -12.29 6.02 -30.05
C GLY A 127 -12.63 7.49 -29.75
N LEU A 128 -11.67 8.28 -29.26
CA LEU A 128 -11.85 9.69 -28.94
C LEU A 128 -11.47 10.60 -30.13
N PRO A 129 -11.94 11.87 -30.14
CA PRO A 129 -11.48 12.87 -31.10
C PRO A 129 -9.95 13.05 -31.07
N PRO A 130 -9.34 13.60 -32.13
CA PRO A 130 -7.90 13.84 -32.16
C PRO A 130 -7.42 14.70 -30.98
N VAL A 131 -6.21 14.39 -30.47
CA VAL A 131 -5.57 15.04 -29.31
C VAL A 131 -5.58 16.57 -29.37
N ASP A 132 -5.47 17.13 -30.57
CA ASP A 132 -5.40 18.58 -30.76
C ASP A 132 -6.73 19.31 -30.68
N THR A 133 -7.84 18.58 -30.72
CA THR A 133 -9.18 19.16 -30.76
C THR A 133 -9.81 19.36 -29.40
N ASP A 134 -9.28 18.71 -28.36
CA ASP A 134 -9.95 18.60 -27.07
C ASP A 134 -8.95 18.55 -25.89
N PRO A 135 -8.96 19.54 -24.99
CA PRO A 135 -8.07 19.58 -23.83
C PRO A 135 -8.19 18.37 -22.91
N GLN A 136 -9.39 17.81 -22.73
CA GLN A 136 -9.62 16.64 -21.86
C GLN A 136 -9.09 15.36 -22.49
N VAL A 137 -9.19 15.22 -23.81
CA VAL A 137 -8.57 14.11 -24.55
C VAL A 137 -7.05 14.21 -24.45
N ARG A 138 -6.49 15.40 -24.70
CA ARG A 138 -5.05 15.65 -24.54
C ARG A 138 -4.55 15.31 -23.14
N PHE A 139 -5.34 15.65 -22.14
CA PHE A 139 -5.02 15.32 -20.76
C PHE A 139 -5.04 13.81 -20.48
N LEU A 140 -5.97 13.05 -21.07
CA LEU A 140 -5.93 11.58 -21.00
C LEU A 140 -4.71 10.98 -21.69
N HIS A 141 -4.27 11.55 -22.81
CA HIS A 141 -2.99 11.16 -23.45
C HIS A 141 -1.78 11.51 -22.57
N ALA A 142 -1.81 12.61 -21.82
CA ALA A 142 -0.82 12.91 -20.80
C ALA A 142 -0.84 11.82 -19.70
N CYS A 143 -2.00 11.49 -19.13
CA CYS A 143 -2.11 10.44 -18.12
C CYS A 143 -1.60 9.08 -18.65
N ARG A 144 -1.91 8.74 -19.90
CA ARG A 144 -1.40 7.53 -20.57
C ARG A 144 0.13 7.55 -20.69
N SER A 145 0.70 8.69 -21.10
CA SER A 145 2.16 8.87 -21.22
C SER A 145 2.86 8.74 -19.86
N TYR A 146 2.23 9.25 -18.80
CA TYR A 146 2.69 9.05 -17.42
C TYR A 146 2.71 7.57 -17.03
N LEU A 147 1.65 6.82 -17.30
CA LEU A 147 1.56 5.39 -16.96
C LEU A 147 2.64 4.54 -17.66
N VAL A 148 2.95 4.85 -18.92
CA VAL A 148 3.99 4.14 -19.69
C VAL A 148 5.40 4.71 -19.49
N LYS A 149 5.56 5.74 -18.65
CA LYS A 149 6.83 6.44 -18.37
C LYS A 149 7.46 7.09 -19.62
N ASP A 150 6.64 7.52 -20.56
CA ASP A 150 7.08 8.33 -21.71
C ASP A 150 7.09 9.82 -21.31
N TRP A 151 8.21 10.24 -20.72
CA TRP A 151 8.37 11.59 -20.17
C TRP A 151 8.38 12.67 -21.25
N GLU A 152 8.94 12.39 -22.43
CA GLU A 152 8.96 13.36 -23.53
C GLU A 152 7.56 13.62 -24.07
N GLN A 153 6.77 12.56 -24.28
CA GLN A 153 5.40 12.71 -24.73
C GLN A 153 4.54 13.37 -23.65
N LEU A 154 4.79 13.06 -22.37
CA LEU A 154 4.11 13.72 -21.25
C LEU A 154 4.35 15.23 -21.25
N VAL A 155 5.58 15.66 -21.51
CA VAL A 155 5.92 17.09 -21.66
C VAL A 155 5.13 17.73 -22.80
N ARG A 156 5.10 17.11 -23.98
CA ARG A 156 4.38 17.63 -25.16
C ARG A 156 2.87 17.74 -24.91
N CYS A 157 2.27 16.74 -24.26
CA CYS A 157 0.83 16.75 -23.99
C CYS A 157 0.44 17.77 -22.91
N THR A 158 1.30 18.00 -21.91
CA THR A 158 0.98 18.90 -20.79
C THR A 158 1.22 20.38 -21.11
N GLU A 159 2.12 20.71 -22.04
CA GLU A 159 2.52 22.09 -22.33
C GLU A 159 1.34 23.01 -22.69
N GLN A 160 0.39 22.52 -23.47
CA GLN A 160 -0.78 23.32 -23.88
C GLN A 160 -1.92 23.31 -22.86
N LEU A 161 -1.77 22.57 -21.75
CA LEU A 161 -2.79 22.43 -20.71
C LEU A 161 -2.48 23.25 -19.45
N ILE A 162 -1.27 23.80 -19.32
CA ILE A 162 -0.82 24.49 -18.11
C ILE A 162 -1.75 25.67 -17.75
N ASP A 163 -2.21 26.43 -18.74
CA ASP A 163 -3.09 27.57 -18.53
C ASP A 163 -4.58 27.20 -18.43
N ASP A 164 -4.94 25.93 -18.62
CA ASP A 164 -6.32 25.48 -18.54
C ASP A 164 -6.87 25.69 -17.11
N PRO A 165 -8.04 26.33 -16.92
CA PRO A 165 -8.59 26.62 -15.60
C PRO A 165 -8.84 25.38 -14.74
N MET A 166 -9.20 24.25 -15.36
CA MET A 166 -9.59 23.02 -14.69
C MET A 166 -8.43 22.01 -14.64
N LEU A 167 -7.70 21.85 -15.75
CA LEU A 167 -6.65 20.83 -15.93
C LEU A 167 -5.26 21.33 -15.55
N GLY A 168 -5.04 22.65 -15.50
CA GLY A 168 -3.70 23.25 -15.41
C GLY A 168 -2.90 22.90 -14.16
N ILE A 169 -3.57 22.61 -13.03
CA ILE A 169 -2.87 22.20 -11.80
C ILE A 169 -2.27 20.79 -11.97
N GLU A 170 -3.09 19.83 -12.42
CA GLU A 170 -2.67 18.44 -12.61
C GLU A 170 -1.71 18.30 -13.81
N ALA A 171 -1.99 19.01 -14.91
CA ALA A 171 -1.08 19.10 -16.05
C ALA A 171 0.26 19.75 -15.68
N GLY A 172 0.26 20.80 -14.86
CA GLY A 172 1.48 21.44 -14.36
C GLY A 172 2.30 20.52 -13.45
N LEU A 173 1.64 19.73 -12.60
CA LEU A 173 2.29 18.70 -11.79
C LEU A 173 2.95 17.63 -12.66
N PHE A 174 2.22 17.04 -13.61
CA PHE A 174 2.78 16.02 -14.51
C PHE A 174 3.86 16.56 -15.42
N GLY A 175 3.66 17.74 -16.00
CA GLY A 175 4.64 18.39 -16.88
C GLY A 175 5.91 18.82 -16.12
N GLY A 176 5.78 19.25 -14.87
CA GLY A 176 6.89 19.55 -13.98
C GLY A 176 7.65 18.30 -13.55
N MET A 177 6.93 17.26 -13.13
CA MET A 177 7.50 15.96 -12.76
C MET A 177 8.30 15.34 -13.90
N ALA A 178 7.74 15.34 -15.13
CA ALA A 178 8.42 14.82 -16.31
C ALA A 178 9.74 15.55 -16.57
N ARG A 179 9.74 16.89 -16.45
CA ARG A 179 10.95 17.71 -16.61
C ARG A 179 11.99 17.47 -15.52
N VAL A 180 11.59 17.24 -14.26
CA VAL A 180 12.52 16.82 -13.20
C VAL A 180 13.15 15.47 -13.52
N ARG A 181 12.37 14.51 -14.05
CA ARG A 181 12.87 13.19 -14.45
C ARG A 181 13.81 13.24 -15.66
N LEU A 182 13.64 14.22 -16.54
CA LEU A 182 14.51 14.51 -17.67
C LEU A 182 15.68 15.45 -17.29
N GLU A 183 15.88 15.73 -16.01
CA GLU A 183 16.93 16.64 -15.49
C GLU A 183 16.83 18.09 -16.00
N MET A 184 15.67 18.47 -16.53
CA MET A 184 15.34 19.81 -17.01
C MET A 184 14.81 20.69 -15.86
N PHE A 185 15.56 20.75 -14.74
CA PHE A 185 15.09 21.34 -13.49
C PHE A 185 14.70 22.82 -13.62
N GLY A 186 15.47 23.60 -14.39
CA GLY A 186 15.16 25.02 -14.64
C GLY A 186 13.84 25.25 -15.39
N GLN A 187 13.40 24.30 -16.21
CA GLN A 187 12.10 24.35 -16.88
C GLN A 187 10.97 23.79 -16.01
N ALA A 188 11.27 22.88 -15.08
CA ALA A 188 10.28 22.30 -14.17
C ALA A 188 9.79 23.30 -13.12
N GLU A 189 10.70 24.11 -12.58
CA GLU A 189 10.42 25.06 -11.50
C GLU A 189 9.27 26.05 -11.79
N PRO A 190 9.28 26.85 -12.87
CA PRO A 190 8.23 27.83 -13.11
C PRO A 190 6.85 27.18 -13.23
N LEU A 191 6.78 25.97 -13.80
CA LEU A 191 5.54 25.20 -13.94
C LEU A 191 5.01 24.73 -12.59
N LEU A 192 5.86 24.13 -11.78
CA LEU A 192 5.50 23.61 -10.46
C LEU A 192 5.14 24.73 -9.49
N SER A 193 5.87 25.86 -9.55
CA SER A 193 5.56 27.05 -8.77
C SER A 193 4.21 27.66 -9.16
N ALA A 194 3.93 27.82 -10.45
CA ALA A 194 2.66 28.32 -10.93
C ALA A 194 1.48 27.40 -10.55
N ALA A 195 1.63 26.08 -10.69
CA ALA A 195 0.63 25.11 -10.29
C ALA A 195 0.40 25.12 -8.76
N LEU A 196 1.47 25.23 -7.97
CA LEU A 196 1.40 25.33 -6.50
C LEU A 196 0.66 26.60 -6.05
N MET A 197 0.89 27.74 -6.72
CA MET A 197 0.19 29.00 -6.44
C MET A 197 -1.30 28.95 -6.77
N ARG A 198 -1.69 28.17 -7.80
CA ARG A 198 -3.09 27.96 -8.18
C ARG A 198 -3.81 26.94 -7.30
N CYS A 199 -3.07 26.05 -6.63
CA CYS A 199 -3.60 25.00 -5.77
C CYS A 199 -4.09 25.57 -4.43
N ARG A 200 -5.42 25.76 -4.30
CA ARG A 200 -6.06 26.28 -3.08
C ARG A 200 -6.30 25.20 -2.01
N SER A 201 -6.38 23.93 -2.40
CA SER A 201 -6.54 22.78 -1.50
C SER A 201 -5.22 22.42 -0.80
N GLU A 202 -5.25 22.11 0.50
CA GLU A 202 -4.09 21.57 1.25
C GLU A 202 -3.96 20.04 1.13
N GLN A 203 -4.82 19.37 0.36
CA GLN A 203 -4.90 17.90 0.22
C GLN A 203 -4.61 17.47 -1.22
N PRO A 204 -4.32 16.17 -1.46
CA PRO A 204 -3.00 15.61 -1.77
C PRO A 204 -2.15 16.31 -2.84
N GLN A 205 -2.75 17.04 -3.81
CA GLN A 205 -2.03 17.65 -4.93
C GLN A 205 -0.93 18.61 -4.47
N ARG A 206 -1.21 19.40 -3.43
CA ARG A 206 -0.28 20.41 -2.91
C ARG A 206 0.97 19.80 -2.28
N LYS A 207 0.83 18.63 -1.66
CA LYS A 207 1.95 17.85 -1.12
C LYS A 207 2.87 17.40 -2.26
N GLU A 208 2.29 16.82 -3.31
CA GLU A 208 3.06 16.36 -4.49
C GLU A 208 3.77 17.52 -5.19
N LEU A 209 3.06 18.63 -5.41
CA LEU A 209 3.63 19.85 -6.00
C LEU A 209 4.81 20.40 -5.19
N ARG A 210 4.70 20.45 -3.86
CA ARG A 210 5.80 20.89 -2.98
C ARG A 210 7.01 19.97 -3.10
N TYR A 211 6.80 18.65 -3.12
CA TYR A 211 7.88 17.69 -3.26
C TYR A 211 8.61 17.82 -4.61
N TRP A 212 7.87 17.87 -5.73
CA TRP A 212 8.50 18.00 -7.04
C TRP A 212 9.16 19.37 -7.24
N LEU A 213 8.61 20.43 -6.65
CA LEU A 213 9.25 21.76 -6.66
C LEU A 213 10.54 21.75 -5.84
N ALA A 214 10.56 21.06 -4.68
CA ALA A 214 11.77 20.88 -3.89
C ALA A 214 12.85 20.14 -4.68
N ARG A 215 12.48 19.09 -5.41
CA ARG A 215 13.38 18.37 -6.33
C ARG A 215 13.93 19.25 -7.45
N ALA A 216 13.13 20.15 -8.00
CA ALA A 216 13.59 21.10 -9.01
C ALA A 216 14.59 22.12 -8.41
N HIS A 217 14.34 22.62 -7.21
CA HIS A 217 15.28 23.52 -6.52
C HIS A 217 16.59 22.81 -6.17
N GLU A 218 16.54 21.60 -5.62
CA GLU A 218 17.71 20.77 -5.33
C GLU A 218 18.54 20.51 -6.60
N GLY A 219 17.89 20.12 -7.71
CA GLY A 219 18.57 19.88 -8.99
C GLY A 219 19.17 21.12 -9.65
N THR A 220 18.73 22.34 -9.27
CA THR A 220 19.37 23.60 -9.69
C THR A 220 20.40 24.12 -8.68
N GLY A 221 20.74 23.34 -7.64
CA GLY A 221 21.70 23.73 -6.60
C GLY A 221 21.15 24.70 -5.55
N ARG A 222 19.83 24.90 -5.50
CA ARG A 222 19.15 25.78 -4.52
C ARG A 222 18.59 24.99 -3.33
N SER A 223 19.47 24.28 -2.62
CA SER A 223 19.13 23.45 -1.45
C SER A 223 18.38 24.22 -0.35
N ALA A 224 18.77 25.47 -0.08
CA ALA A 224 18.10 26.33 0.90
C ALA A 224 16.61 26.59 0.57
N ALA A 225 16.26 26.67 -0.73
CA ALA A 225 14.87 26.83 -1.17
C ALA A 225 14.09 25.50 -1.16
N ALA A 226 14.78 24.36 -1.28
CA ALA A 226 14.18 23.03 -1.23
C ALA A 226 13.80 22.59 0.19
N LEU A 227 14.63 22.92 1.19
CA LEU A 227 14.42 22.57 2.61
C LEU A 227 13.03 22.91 3.18
N PRO A 228 12.51 24.15 3.07
CA PRO A 228 11.19 24.48 3.60
C PRO A 228 10.07 23.70 2.92
N LEU A 229 10.22 23.38 1.63
CA LEU A 229 9.25 22.58 0.87
C LEU A 229 9.25 21.12 1.33
N TYR A 230 10.43 20.50 1.49
CA TYR A 230 10.54 19.15 2.04
C TYR A 230 10.02 19.05 3.48
N ARG A 231 10.33 20.03 4.34
CA ARG A 231 9.78 20.10 5.71
C ARG A 231 8.25 20.21 5.71
N ALA A 232 7.67 20.95 4.76
CA ALA A 232 6.23 21.05 4.61
C ALA A 232 5.60 19.72 4.17
N VAL A 233 6.25 18.97 3.28
CA VAL A 233 5.80 17.63 2.85
C VAL A 233 5.91 16.64 4.01
N HIS A 234 7.04 16.59 4.69
CA HIS A 234 7.31 15.67 5.79
C HIS A 234 6.35 15.86 6.97
N ARG A 235 5.95 17.11 7.27
CA ARG A 235 4.92 17.39 8.30
C ARG A 235 3.54 16.81 7.97
N VAL A 236 3.19 16.75 6.69
CA VAL A 236 1.88 16.24 6.24
C VAL A 236 1.92 14.71 6.15
N ASP A 237 3.01 14.16 5.63
CA ASP A 237 3.16 12.74 5.41
C ASP A 237 4.66 12.36 5.53
N PRO A 238 5.07 11.85 6.69
CA PRO A 238 6.46 11.50 6.94
C PRO A 238 7.00 10.42 6.01
N ALA A 239 6.15 9.53 5.51
CA ALA A 239 6.51 8.40 4.65
C ALA A 239 6.37 8.72 3.15
N PHE A 240 6.13 9.98 2.79
CA PHE A 240 5.94 10.36 1.39
C PHE A 240 7.27 10.35 0.63
N MET A 241 7.41 9.39 -0.29
CA MET A 241 8.59 9.24 -1.17
C MET A 241 9.90 9.21 -0.35
N ASP A 242 11.00 9.73 -0.88
CA ASP A 242 12.31 9.81 -0.21
C ASP A 242 12.48 11.09 0.65
N THR A 243 11.38 11.76 1.02
CA THR A 243 11.42 13.09 1.68
C THR A 243 12.27 13.10 2.96
N SER A 244 12.11 12.09 3.83
CA SER A 244 12.90 12.00 5.08
C SER A 244 14.39 11.80 4.82
N ALA A 245 14.74 10.96 3.85
CA ALA A 245 16.13 10.73 3.47
C ALA A 245 16.76 11.99 2.88
N ARG A 246 16.02 12.74 2.05
CA ARG A 246 16.49 14.02 1.49
C ARG A 246 16.64 15.11 2.53
N LEU A 247 15.74 15.19 3.50
CA LEU A 247 15.88 16.11 4.62
C LEU A 247 17.14 15.81 5.45
N ALA A 248 17.41 14.54 5.74
CA ALA A 248 18.63 14.13 6.44
C ALA A 248 19.89 14.52 5.64
N ALA A 249 19.93 14.19 4.34
CA ALA A 249 21.07 14.49 3.48
C ALA A 249 21.35 15.99 3.33
N LEU A 250 20.32 16.83 3.25
CA LEU A 250 20.48 18.28 3.12
C LEU A 250 20.89 18.94 4.45
N VAL A 251 20.44 18.42 5.60
CA VAL A 251 20.86 18.90 6.93
C VAL A 251 22.31 18.48 7.23
N GLU A 252 22.76 17.32 6.76
CA GLU A 252 24.15 16.89 6.88
C GLU A 252 25.10 17.66 5.94
N GLY A 253 24.61 18.13 4.79
CA GLY A 253 25.38 18.92 3.82
C GLY A 253 25.56 20.40 4.20
N ASP A 254 24.62 20.98 4.93
CA ASP A 254 24.68 22.37 5.43
C ASP A 254 25.38 22.41 6.81
N GLY A 255 26.70 22.21 6.81
CA GLY A 255 27.51 22.51 7.98
C GLY A 255 27.46 24.01 8.33
N PHE A 256 26.96 24.33 9.52
CA PHE A 256 26.91 25.66 10.19
C PHE A 256 25.90 26.69 9.67
N ASP A 257 24.77 26.86 10.37
CA ASP A 257 24.49 27.99 11.30
C ASP A 257 22.97 28.07 11.57
N GLU A 258 22.54 27.62 12.76
CA GLU A 258 21.12 27.59 13.17
C GLU A 258 20.68 28.93 13.82
N SER A 259 21.28 30.06 13.43
CA SER A 259 21.01 31.37 14.05
C SER A 259 20.57 32.51 13.13
N ALA A 260 20.41 32.31 11.82
CA ALA A 260 19.98 33.37 10.90
C ALA A 260 18.89 32.89 9.91
N ASP A 261 17.62 32.97 10.32
CA ASP A 261 16.53 33.58 9.52
C ASP A 261 15.18 33.39 10.20
N LEU A 262 15.04 34.06 11.34
CA LEU A 262 13.77 34.45 11.94
C LEU A 262 13.61 35.97 11.89
N ALA A 263 14.08 36.65 10.82
CA ALA A 263 13.75 38.06 10.57
C ALA A 263 14.24 38.58 9.19
N ALA A 264 13.53 38.29 8.10
CA ALA A 264 13.40 39.16 6.93
C ALA A 264 12.42 38.54 5.93
N VAL A 265 11.47 39.18 5.25
CA VAL A 265 10.81 40.49 5.30
C VAL A 265 9.57 40.30 4.40
N THR A 266 8.43 40.82 4.83
CA THR A 266 7.20 41.02 4.05
C THR A 266 7.38 41.96 2.86
N LEU A 267 6.64 41.71 1.77
CA LEU A 267 6.10 42.70 0.81
C LEU A 267 7.03 43.82 0.31
N SER A 268 7.43 43.73 -0.97
CA SER A 268 7.52 44.93 -1.82
C SER A 268 7.21 44.59 -3.28
N GLY A 269 6.23 45.30 -3.83
CA GLY A 269 5.96 45.40 -5.25
C GLY A 269 6.32 46.79 -5.79
N PHE A 270 6.30 46.88 -7.12
CA PHE A 270 6.41 48.07 -7.99
C PHE A 270 7.80 48.67 -8.29
N GLY A 271 8.36 48.28 -9.45
CA GLY A 271 8.38 49.08 -10.70
C GLY A 271 9.32 50.28 -10.84
N SER A 272 10.26 50.22 -11.81
CA SER A 272 10.69 51.33 -12.71
C SER A 272 11.77 50.82 -13.68
N GLY A 273 11.73 51.26 -14.95
CA GLY A 273 12.49 50.68 -16.08
C GLY A 273 13.65 51.51 -16.66
N GLY A 274 14.08 51.09 -17.87
CA GLY A 274 15.05 51.72 -18.78
C GLY A 274 16.52 51.40 -18.44
N THR A 275 17.47 51.08 -19.33
CA THR A 275 17.71 51.19 -20.79
C THR A 275 18.86 50.19 -21.11
N GLY A 276 18.96 49.46 -22.23
CA GLY A 276 19.38 49.92 -23.56
C GLY A 276 20.84 49.52 -23.90
N ALA A 277 21.04 48.89 -25.08
CA ALA A 277 22.29 48.49 -25.78
C ALA A 277 22.92 47.14 -25.35
N GLY A 278 23.24 46.18 -26.23
CA GLY A 278 23.35 46.14 -27.68
C GLY A 278 24.74 45.61 -28.07
N ALA A 279 24.84 44.38 -28.60
CA ALA A 279 25.87 43.91 -29.55
C ALA A 279 25.83 42.37 -29.72
N GLN A 280 25.38 41.92 -30.90
CA GLN A 280 25.93 40.73 -31.56
C GLN A 280 27.20 41.16 -32.34
N PRO A 281 28.04 40.20 -32.79
CA PRO A 281 27.85 39.56 -34.10
C PRO A 281 27.99 38.02 -34.00
N GLU A 282 27.24 37.20 -34.76
CA GLU A 282 27.53 36.75 -36.15
C GLU A 282 29.02 36.43 -36.38
N GLY A 283 29.46 35.31 -36.92
CA GLY A 283 28.86 34.13 -37.54
C GLY A 283 30.04 33.31 -38.12
N ASP A 284 29.87 32.01 -38.32
CA ASP A 284 30.24 31.33 -39.57
C ASP A 284 29.99 29.83 -39.47
N ALA A 285 29.20 29.35 -40.42
CA ALA A 285 29.08 27.96 -40.78
C ALA A 285 30.11 27.67 -41.87
N LEU A 286 30.74 26.49 -41.85
CA LEU A 286 31.28 25.90 -43.07
C LEU A 286 31.22 24.37 -43.02
N LEU A 287 30.73 23.87 -44.14
CA LEU A 287 30.45 22.51 -44.54
C LEU A 287 31.70 21.64 -44.71
N GLY A 288 31.49 20.32 -44.59
CA GLY A 288 31.86 19.42 -45.68
C GLY A 288 32.73 18.21 -45.33
N THR A 289 32.17 17.02 -45.64
CA THR A 289 32.80 15.85 -46.30
C THR A 289 33.88 15.08 -45.48
N ASP A 290 33.99 13.75 -45.47
CA ASP A 290 33.40 12.65 -46.24
C ASP A 290 33.70 11.32 -45.50
N LEU A 291 32.80 10.34 -45.68
CA LEU A 291 32.99 8.91 -45.99
C LEU A 291 34.12 8.09 -45.30
N VAL A 292 33.77 6.92 -44.73
CA VAL A 292 33.94 5.57 -45.37
C VAL A 292 33.60 4.44 -44.37
N ASP A 293 32.72 3.56 -44.86
CA ASP A 293 32.44 2.12 -44.64
C ASP A 293 32.59 1.35 -43.32
N GLY A 294 31.62 0.41 -43.17
CA GLY A 294 31.73 -0.75 -42.30
C GLY A 294 30.42 -1.49 -42.03
N ARG A 295 29.63 -1.81 -43.07
CA ARG A 295 28.51 -2.78 -42.98
C ARG A 295 29.04 -4.18 -42.72
N GLU A 296 28.33 -4.98 -41.92
CA GLU A 296 27.69 -6.21 -42.44
C GLU A 296 26.65 -6.78 -41.47
N SER A 297 25.61 -7.35 -42.07
CA SER A 297 24.32 -7.78 -41.53
C SER A 297 23.98 -9.14 -42.10
N TRP A 298 23.20 -9.97 -41.42
CA TRP A 298 22.43 -11.05 -42.07
C TRP A 298 21.05 -11.24 -41.43
N PRO A 299 20.06 -11.77 -42.19
CA PRO A 299 18.68 -11.32 -42.16
C PRO A 299 17.69 -12.44 -41.82
N VAL A 300 16.43 -12.03 -41.74
CA VAL A 300 15.21 -12.82 -41.59
C VAL A 300 14.82 -13.46 -42.93
N GLY A 301 14.19 -14.65 -42.90
CA GLY A 301 13.51 -15.25 -44.05
C GLY A 301 12.37 -16.18 -43.63
N GLU A 302 11.21 -16.00 -44.25
CA GLU A 302 9.94 -16.69 -44.02
C GLU A 302 9.44 -17.33 -45.34
N ALA A 303 8.59 -18.37 -45.20
CA ALA A 303 7.59 -18.93 -46.14
C ALA A 303 7.92 -20.16 -47.05
N GLY A 304 7.03 -21.18 -47.01
CA GLY A 304 6.51 -21.86 -48.21
C GLY A 304 6.45 -23.41 -48.30
N LEU A 305 5.34 -24.01 -47.83
CA LEU A 305 4.43 -25.01 -48.48
C LEU A 305 4.86 -26.37 -49.13
N LEU A 306 3.95 -27.35 -48.95
CA LEU A 306 3.63 -28.60 -49.70
C LEU A 306 4.20 -29.95 -49.19
N GLY A 307 3.33 -30.97 -49.12
CA GLY A 307 3.61 -32.30 -48.56
C GLY A 307 3.46 -33.46 -49.54
N ASP A 308 3.66 -34.69 -49.04
CA ASP A 308 3.01 -35.93 -49.51
C ASP A 308 3.27 -37.09 -48.51
N GLU A 309 2.38 -38.08 -48.52
CA GLU A 309 2.18 -39.19 -47.55
C GLU A 309 3.01 -40.49 -47.90
N PRO A 310 2.90 -41.66 -47.19
CA PRO A 310 4.07 -42.44 -46.73
C PRO A 310 4.16 -43.93 -47.20
N VAL A 311 4.98 -44.75 -46.49
CA VAL A 311 4.96 -46.25 -46.28
C VAL A 311 6.02 -47.07 -47.07
N PRO A 312 6.54 -48.26 -46.62
CA PRO A 312 6.87 -48.83 -45.29
C PRO A 312 8.30 -49.46 -45.17
N GLY A 313 8.72 -49.80 -43.94
CA GLY A 313 9.75 -50.81 -43.64
C GLY A 313 9.29 -51.77 -42.52
N PRO A 314 9.62 -53.08 -42.56
CA PRO A 314 8.97 -54.15 -41.78
C PRO A 314 9.54 -54.34 -40.34
N PRO A 315 8.93 -55.21 -39.49
CA PRO A 315 8.74 -54.99 -38.05
C PRO A 315 9.78 -55.72 -37.16
N VAL A 316 9.54 -55.68 -35.83
CA VAL A 316 9.89 -56.66 -34.74
C VAL A 316 10.51 -55.93 -33.52
N PRO A 317 10.28 -56.31 -32.24
CA PRO A 317 9.07 -56.76 -31.54
C PRO A 317 8.75 -55.87 -30.30
N VAL A 318 7.57 -56.11 -29.72
CA VAL A 318 7.06 -55.43 -28.52
C VAL A 318 7.72 -56.02 -27.27
N GLU A 319 8.47 -55.20 -26.52
CA GLU A 319 9.02 -55.60 -25.22
C GLU A 319 8.66 -54.59 -24.13
N GLY A 320 7.85 -55.08 -23.17
CA GLY A 320 7.74 -54.62 -21.80
C GLY A 320 7.67 -53.11 -21.57
N ALA A 321 6.44 -52.58 -21.49
CA ALA A 321 6.17 -51.29 -20.86
C ALA A 321 6.62 -51.32 -19.37
N ARG A 322 7.89 -51.00 -19.11
CA ARG A 322 8.35 -50.53 -17.81
C ARG A 322 7.68 -49.18 -17.60
N ARG A 323 6.54 -49.20 -16.92
CA ARG A 323 6.01 -48.04 -16.19
C ARG A 323 7.13 -47.53 -15.30
N THR A 324 7.84 -46.50 -15.74
CA THR A 324 8.62 -45.63 -14.88
C THR A 324 7.63 -45.07 -13.86
N LYS A 325 7.61 -45.67 -12.66
CA LYS A 325 6.99 -45.07 -11.49
C LYS A 325 7.64 -43.70 -11.34
N THR A 326 6.92 -42.65 -11.74
CA THR A 326 7.22 -41.28 -11.34
C THR A 326 7.33 -41.29 -9.82
N ARG A 327 8.56 -41.19 -9.33
CA ARG A 327 8.87 -41.20 -7.90
C ARG A 327 8.25 -39.93 -7.34
N ARG A 328 7.12 -40.05 -6.65
CA ARG A 328 6.48 -38.94 -5.92
C ARG A 328 7.58 -38.29 -5.07
N PRO A 329 7.81 -36.97 -5.15
CA PRO A 329 8.80 -36.32 -4.30
C PRO A 329 8.49 -36.65 -2.83
N PRO A 330 9.53 -36.80 -1.97
CA PRO A 330 9.29 -37.06 -0.55
C PRO A 330 8.40 -35.95 0.02
N PRO A 331 7.43 -36.29 0.89
CA PRO A 331 6.45 -35.31 1.42
C PRO A 331 7.09 -34.24 2.31
N PHE A 332 8.37 -34.39 2.65
CA PHE A 332 9.15 -33.44 3.45
C PHE A 332 10.49 -33.18 2.74
N PRO A 333 10.96 -31.93 2.71
CA PRO A 333 12.29 -31.63 2.21
C PRO A 333 13.36 -32.35 3.05
N ALA A 334 14.50 -32.66 2.43
CA ALA A 334 15.62 -33.37 3.06
C ALA A 334 16.46 -32.46 3.99
N GLY A 335 15.79 -31.60 4.77
CA GLY A 335 16.47 -30.77 5.77
C GLY A 335 17.02 -31.62 6.91
N PRO A 336 18.14 -31.22 7.54
CA PRO A 336 18.67 -31.92 8.70
C PRO A 336 17.64 -31.87 9.84
N SER A 337 17.22 -33.03 10.34
CA SER A 337 16.43 -33.09 11.57
C SER A 337 17.38 -32.95 12.76
N ASP A 338 17.32 -31.84 13.46
CA ASP A 338 18.16 -31.55 14.62
C ASP A 338 17.31 -31.53 15.91
N PRO A 339 17.37 -32.61 16.72
CA PRO A 339 16.61 -32.70 17.96
C PRO A 339 17.09 -31.73 19.04
N VAL A 340 18.36 -31.29 19.00
CA VAL A 340 18.92 -30.35 19.97
C VAL A 340 18.39 -28.95 19.70
N LEU A 341 18.47 -28.50 18.44
CA LEU A 341 17.90 -27.22 18.03
C LEU A 341 16.39 -27.14 18.29
N LEU A 342 15.68 -28.26 18.09
CA LEU A 342 14.25 -28.34 18.40
C LEU A 342 13.99 -28.14 19.91
N ALA A 343 14.76 -28.81 20.76
CA ALA A 343 14.62 -28.69 22.20
C ALA A 343 14.94 -27.27 22.69
N GLU A 344 15.98 -26.63 22.13
CA GLU A 344 16.35 -25.25 22.44
C GLU A 344 15.28 -24.25 22.03
N ALA A 345 14.72 -24.38 20.81
CA ALA A 345 13.67 -23.49 20.32
C ALA A 345 12.38 -23.64 21.15
N LEU A 346 12.02 -24.87 21.52
CA LEU A 346 10.88 -25.10 22.41
C LEU A 346 11.14 -24.56 23.82
N ALA A 347 12.35 -24.72 24.37
CA ALA A 347 12.71 -24.14 25.67
C ALA A 347 12.67 -22.61 25.64
N GLN A 348 13.10 -21.99 24.53
CA GLN A 348 12.99 -20.55 24.33
C GLN A 348 11.52 -20.09 24.34
N LEU A 349 10.63 -20.83 23.66
CA LEU A 349 9.19 -20.55 23.70
C LEU A 349 8.64 -20.68 25.12
N GLU A 350 9.03 -21.71 25.88
CA GLU A 350 8.58 -21.91 27.25
C GLU A 350 8.98 -20.78 28.20
N ARG A 351 10.18 -20.21 28.01
CA ARG A 351 10.66 -19.05 28.80
C ARG A 351 9.88 -17.77 28.57
N MET A 352 9.19 -17.62 27.43
CA MET A 352 8.38 -16.42 27.19
C MET A 352 7.25 -16.35 28.23
N VAL A 353 7.07 -15.20 28.87
CA VAL A 353 6.03 -15.01 29.88
C VAL A 353 4.64 -15.12 29.23
N GLY A 354 3.69 -15.77 29.91
CA GLY A 354 2.32 -15.92 29.41
C GLY A 354 2.23 -16.78 28.14
N LEU A 355 1.37 -16.39 27.20
CA LEU A 355 1.18 -17.02 25.88
C LEU A 355 0.83 -18.52 25.91
N GLU A 356 0.22 -19.01 26.99
CA GLU A 356 -0.13 -20.44 27.13
C GLU A 356 -0.96 -21.02 25.97
N PRO A 357 -1.93 -20.31 25.36
CA PRO A 357 -2.62 -20.78 24.16
C PRO A 357 -1.64 -21.01 22.99
N VAL A 358 -0.71 -20.09 22.77
CA VAL A 358 0.31 -20.16 21.71
C VAL A 358 1.27 -21.31 21.97
N LYS A 359 1.80 -21.43 23.20
CA LYS A 359 2.72 -22.52 23.59
C LYS A 359 2.10 -23.88 23.34
N ARG A 360 0.84 -24.09 23.75
CA ARG A 360 0.12 -25.34 23.50
C ARG A 360 -0.06 -25.63 22.01
N GLN A 361 -0.39 -24.62 21.21
CA GLN A 361 -0.58 -24.78 19.78
C GLN A 361 0.73 -25.12 19.05
N VAL A 362 1.85 -24.46 19.41
CA VAL A 362 3.17 -24.77 18.84
C VAL A 362 3.64 -26.17 19.23
N LYS A 363 3.44 -26.58 20.49
CA LYS A 363 3.73 -27.95 20.95
C LYS A 363 2.91 -28.99 20.17
N ALA A 364 1.61 -28.75 20.00
CA ALA A 364 0.72 -29.64 19.25
C ALA A 364 1.17 -29.75 17.79
N LEU A 365 1.52 -28.64 17.15
CA LEU A 365 2.03 -28.62 15.78
C LEU A 365 3.36 -29.37 15.68
N SER A 366 4.31 -29.11 16.58
CA SER A 366 5.61 -29.82 16.62
C SER A 366 5.41 -31.34 16.75
N ALA A 367 4.51 -31.78 17.64
CA ALA A 367 4.16 -33.19 17.80
C ALA A 367 3.55 -33.79 16.53
N GLN A 368 2.61 -33.08 15.89
CA GLN A 368 1.99 -33.52 14.63
C GLN A 368 3.04 -33.68 13.53
N LEU A 369 3.95 -32.72 13.38
CA LEU A 369 5.01 -32.76 12.37
C LEU A 369 6.01 -33.88 12.62
N ASN A 370 6.38 -34.13 13.88
CA ASN A 370 7.24 -35.24 14.25
C ASN A 370 6.58 -36.59 13.93
N MET A 371 5.32 -36.78 14.32
CA MET A 371 4.57 -38.00 13.99
C MET A 371 4.40 -38.19 12.47
N ALA A 372 4.15 -37.10 11.74
CA ALA A 372 4.04 -37.10 10.29
C ALA A 372 5.34 -37.60 9.62
N ARG A 373 6.51 -37.21 10.14
CA ARG A 373 7.81 -37.72 9.67
C ARG A 373 8.01 -39.19 9.95
N LEU A 374 7.74 -39.63 11.19
CA LEU A 374 7.86 -41.05 11.56
C LEU A 374 6.98 -41.92 10.66
N ARG A 375 5.75 -41.48 10.40
CA ARG A 375 4.82 -42.16 9.48
C ARG A 375 5.35 -42.20 8.05
N ALA A 376 5.87 -41.08 7.54
CA ALA A 376 6.44 -41.01 6.19
C ALA A 376 7.67 -41.91 6.03
N GLY A 377 8.55 -41.98 7.05
CA GLY A 377 9.70 -42.89 7.08
C GLY A 377 9.32 -44.37 7.06
N GLN A 378 8.13 -44.70 7.57
CA GLN A 378 7.54 -46.05 7.52
C GLN A 378 6.68 -46.29 6.26
N GLY A 379 6.68 -45.36 5.29
CA GLY A 379 5.89 -45.47 4.07
C GLY A 379 4.38 -45.34 4.26
N LEU A 380 3.93 -44.90 5.44
CA LEU A 380 2.51 -44.66 5.71
C LEU A 380 2.05 -43.37 5.01
N PRO A 381 0.77 -43.29 4.61
CA PRO A 381 0.21 -42.05 4.07
C PRO A 381 0.18 -40.98 5.16
N VAL A 382 0.63 -39.79 4.77
CA VAL A 382 0.73 -38.60 5.60
C VAL A 382 0.14 -37.45 4.82
N GLN A 383 -0.75 -36.69 5.45
CA GLN A 383 -1.25 -35.45 4.87
C GLN A 383 -0.18 -34.37 5.03
N PRO A 384 0.12 -33.57 3.99
CA PRO A 384 1.01 -32.42 4.14
C PRO A 384 0.44 -31.49 5.23
N PRO A 385 1.24 -31.08 6.21
CA PRO A 385 0.78 -30.10 7.19
C PRO A 385 0.42 -28.80 6.49
N LYS A 386 -0.58 -28.09 7.01
CA LYS A 386 -0.87 -26.72 6.57
C LYS A 386 0.19 -25.79 7.15
N ARG A 387 0.85 -25.02 6.29
CA ARG A 387 2.12 -24.35 6.62
C ARG A 387 2.01 -22.84 6.87
N HIS A 388 0.91 -22.19 6.50
CA HIS A 388 0.75 -20.75 6.67
C HIS A 388 -0.11 -20.42 7.89
N PHE A 389 0.23 -19.32 8.58
CA PHE A 389 -0.36 -18.92 9.86
C PHE A 389 -0.94 -17.51 9.81
N VAL A 390 -1.95 -17.29 10.66
CA VAL A 390 -2.49 -15.97 10.98
C VAL A 390 -2.23 -15.68 12.44
N PHE A 391 -1.44 -14.66 12.73
CA PHE A 391 -1.15 -14.19 14.08
C PHE A 391 -2.03 -13.00 14.39
N SER A 392 -3.00 -13.21 15.29
CA SER A 392 -4.03 -12.22 15.63
C SER A 392 -3.82 -11.72 17.06
N GLY A 393 -3.54 -10.44 17.24
CA GLY A 393 -3.47 -9.86 18.58
C GLY A 393 -2.90 -8.44 18.63
N PRO A 394 -3.05 -7.73 19.76
CA PRO A 394 -2.54 -6.37 19.95
C PRO A 394 -1.03 -6.23 19.76
N SER A 395 -0.55 -5.00 19.57
CA SER A 395 0.88 -4.71 19.47
C SER A 395 1.63 -5.12 20.75
N GLY A 396 2.88 -5.56 20.59
CA GLY A 396 3.76 -5.94 21.70
C GLY A 396 3.39 -7.20 22.48
N THR A 397 2.55 -8.07 21.92
CA THR A 397 2.20 -9.40 22.48
C THR A 397 3.19 -10.51 22.08
N GLY A 398 4.29 -10.19 21.38
CA GLY A 398 5.35 -11.15 21.05
C GLY A 398 5.19 -11.91 19.72
N LYS A 399 4.29 -11.47 18.83
CA LYS A 399 4.05 -12.07 17.50
C LYS A 399 5.34 -12.34 16.71
N THR A 400 6.17 -11.32 16.50
CA THR A 400 7.42 -11.42 15.73
C THR A 400 8.43 -12.35 16.41
N THR A 401 8.54 -12.30 17.74
CA THR A 401 9.43 -13.18 18.52
C THR A 401 9.02 -14.64 18.36
N VAL A 402 7.73 -14.95 18.46
CA VAL A 402 7.19 -16.30 18.25
C VAL A 402 7.38 -16.75 16.80
N ALA A 403 7.22 -15.86 15.82
CA ALA A 403 7.47 -16.18 14.41
C ALA A 403 8.92 -16.64 14.16
N ARG A 404 9.89 -15.97 14.78
CA ARG A 404 11.32 -16.35 14.72
C ARG A 404 11.57 -17.73 15.35
N ILE A 405 10.94 -17.99 16.50
CA ILE A 405 11.04 -19.31 17.17
C ILE A 405 10.40 -20.40 16.30
N LEU A 406 9.26 -20.12 15.66
CA LEU A 406 8.63 -21.06 14.74
C LEU A 406 9.52 -21.37 13.53
N GLY A 407 10.22 -20.37 12.98
CA GLY A 407 11.22 -20.60 11.93
C GLY A 407 12.27 -21.62 12.35
N ARG A 408 12.83 -21.48 13.55
CA ARG A 408 13.78 -22.44 14.14
C ARG A 408 13.16 -23.81 14.36
N VAL A 409 11.94 -23.88 14.89
CA VAL A 409 11.22 -25.15 15.08
C VAL A 409 11.02 -25.85 13.74
N PHE A 410 10.58 -25.15 12.70
CA PHE A 410 10.38 -25.74 11.38
C PHE A 410 11.70 -26.15 10.73
N TYR A 411 12.75 -25.35 10.84
CA TYR A 411 14.08 -25.72 10.37
C TYR A 411 14.63 -26.96 11.09
N ALA A 412 14.59 -26.98 12.43
CA ALA A 412 15.06 -28.10 13.25
C ALA A 412 14.27 -29.38 13.00
N LEU A 413 12.97 -29.24 12.70
CA LEU A 413 12.20 -30.36 12.22
C LEU A 413 12.72 -30.78 10.85
N GLY A 414 13.08 -29.87 9.94
CA GLY A 414 13.46 -30.11 8.54
C GLY A 414 12.34 -29.74 7.56
N LEU A 415 11.43 -28.87 8.04
CA LEU A 415 10.35 -28.14 7.37
C LEU A 415 10.79 -27.27 6.20
N LEU A 416 11.89 -26.60 6.49
CA LEU A 416 12.44 -25.45 5.82
C LEU A 416 13.93 -25.68 5.62
N GLY A 417 14.50 -25.03 4.61
CA GLY A 417 15.93 -25.11 4.31
C GLY A 417 16.80 -24.26 5.26
N GLY A 418 16.19 -23.32 5.97
CA GLY A 418 16.82 -22.46 6.97
C GLY A 418 15.81 -21.97 8.02
N ASP A 419 16.31 -21.31 9.07
CA ASP A 419 15.52 -20.76 10.18
C ASP A 419 15.32 -19.23 10.09
N HIS A 420 15.77 -18.62 8.99
CA HIS A 420 15.71 -17.18 8.78
C HIS A 420 14.25 -16.67 8.69
N LEU A 421 14.06 -15.46 9.21
CA LEU A 421 12.79 -14.73 9.20
C LEU A 421 12.99 -13.46 8.39
N VAL A 422 12.20 -13.29 7.32
CA VAL A 422 12.09 -12.04 6.59
C VAL A 422 10.85 -11.32 7.10
N GLU A 423 11.06 -10.17 7.72
CA GLU A 423 9.98 -9.28 8.17
C GLU A 423 9.62 -8.31 7.04
N ALA A 424 8.33 -8.14 6.80
CA ALA A 424 7.79 -7.36 5.72
C ALA A 424 6.61 -6.53 6.19
N GLN A 425 6.54 -5.29 5.71
CA GLN A 425 5.38 -4.42 5.83
C GLN A 425 4.83 -4.10 4.43
N ARG A 426 3.70 -3.39 4.38
CA ARG A 426 3.08 -2.95 3.13
C ARG A 426 4.07 -2.20 2.23
N SER A 427 4.90 -1.33 2.78
CA SER A 427 5.90 -0.56 2.03
C SER A 427 6.92 -1.46 1.33
N ASP A 428 7.17 -2.67 1.83
CA ASP A 428 8.16 -3.59 1.28
C ASP A 428 7.56 -4.45 0.17
N LEU A 429 6.25 -4.71 0.23
CA LEU A 429 5.52 -5.51 -0.76
C LEU A 429 4.94 -4.67 -1.90
N VAL A 430 4.59 -3.41 -1.63
CA VAL A 430 3.90 -2.54 -2.57
C VAL A 430 4.89 -1.59 -3.26
N GLY A 431 4.84 -1.53 -4.58
CA GLY A 431 5.64 -0.62 -5.39
C GLY A 431 5.03 0.79 -5.42
N GLU A 432 5.86 1.81 -5.61
CA GLU A 432 5.42 3.20 -5.76
C GLU A 432 4.77 3.45 -7.13
N PHE A 433 5.07 2.59 -8.10
CA PHE A 433 4.60 2.67 -9.47
C PHE A 433 3.94 1.38 -9.92
N LEU A 434 3.08 1.53 -10.90
CA LEU A 434 2.29 0.44 -11.46
C LEU A 434 3.16 -0.57 -12.21
N GLY A 435 2.93 -1.86 -11.95
CA GLY A 435 3.75 -2.97 -12.42
C GLY A 435 5.02 -3.25 -11.61
N GLN A 436 5.40 -2.39 -10.65
CA GLN A 436 6.54 -2.67 -9.76
C GLN A 436 6.17 -3.53 -8.56
N THR A 437 4.93 -3.44 -8.09
CA THR A 437 4.44 -4.23 -6.95
C THR A 437 4.69 -5.72 -7.15
N ALA A 438 4.36 -6.26 -8.33
CA ALA A 438 4.57 -7.68 -8.57
C ALA A 438 6.05 -8.07 -8.51
N VAL A 439 6.94 -7.25 -9.08
CA VAL A 439 8.39 -7.50 -9.04
C VAL A 439 8.90 -7.45 -7.60
N LYS A 440 8.58 -6.37 -6.88
CA LYS A 440 9.02 -6.14 -5.51
C LYS A 440 8.53 -7.22 -4.54
N ALA A 441 7.25 -7.61 -4.65
CA ALA A 441 6.69 -8.70 -3.88
C ALA A 441 7.37 -10.04 -4.19
N ASN A 442 7.66 -10.34 -5.46
CA ASN A 442 8.38 -11.57 -5.81
C ASN A 442 9.80 -11.57 -5.25
N GLU A 443 10.56 -10.48 -5.38
CA GLU A 443 11.92 -10.36 -4.85
C GLU A 443 11.94 -10.55 -3.32
N LEU A 444 10.99 -9.93 -2.61
CA LEU A 444 10.86 -10.11 -1.17
C LEU A 444 10.52 -11.56 -0.80
N ILE A 445 9.59 -12.19 -1.53
CA ILE A 445 9.24 -13.60 -1.28
C ILE A 445 10.41 -14.53 -1.63
N ASP A 446 11.17 -14.25 -2.69
CA ASP A 446 12.37 -14.98 -3.07
C ASP A 446 13.42 -14.95 -1.95
N SER A 447 13.58 -13.79 -1.29
CA SER A 447 14.48 -13.65 -0.14
C SER A 447 14.06 -14.49 1.08
N ALA A 448 12.78 -14.85 1.18
CA ALA A 448 12.23 -15.67 2.26
C ALA A 448 12.13 -17.16 1.91
N LEU A 449 12.49 -17.57 0.69
CA LEU A 449 12.44 -18.97 0.28
C LEU A 449 13.40 -19.81 1.11
N GLY A 450 12.90 -20.95 1.58
CA GLY A 450 13.60 -21.80 2.52
C GLY A 450 13.44 -21.39 3.98
N GLY A 451 12.74 -20.29 4.28
CA GLY A 451 12.52 -19.76 5.64
C GLY A 451 11.07 -19.32 5.88
N VAL A 452 10.93 -18.27 6.69
CA VAL A 452 9.63 -17.70 7.09
C VAL A 452 9.51 -16.26 6.57
N LEU A 453 8.41 -15.96 5.87
CA LEU A 453 7.98 -14.60 5.55
C LEU A 453 6.93 -14.15 6.58
N PHE A 454 7.24 -13.10 7.32
CA PHE A 454 6.33 -12.49 8.30
C PHE A 454 5.85 -11.14 7.79
N VAL A 455 4.55 -11.04 7.51
CA VAL A 455 3.92 -9.81 7.02
C VAL A 455 3.18 -9.15 8.18
N ASP A 456 3.73 -8.06 8.71
CA ASP A 456 3.10 -7.31 9.80
C ASP A 456 2.04 -6.35 9.26
N GLU A 457 1.01 -6.11 10.09
CA GLU A 457 -0.20 -5.36 9.73
C GLU A 457 -0.75 -5.72 8.34
N ALA A 458 -0.84 -7.01 8.05
CA ALA A 458 -1.16 -7.53 6.72
C ALA A 458 -2.50 -7.02 6.15
N TYR A 459 -3.45 -6.64 7.02
CA TYR A 459 -4.72 -6.03 6.63
C TYR A 459 -4.55 -4.72 5.88
N SER A 460 -3.43 -4.02 6.07
CA SER A 460 -3.10 -2.80 5.33
C SER A 460 -2.94 -3.04 3.83
N LEU A 461 -2.65 -4.27 3.39
CA LEU A 461 -2.61 -4.65 1.97
C LEU A 461 -3.99 -4.65 1.31
N ALA A 462 -5.07 -4.78 2.09
CA ALA A 462 -6.45 -4.85 1.59
C ALA A 462 -7.27 -3.57 1.88
N ASN A 463 -6.62 -2.41 1.87
CA ASN A 463 -7.27 -1.14 2.20
C ASN A 463 -8.38 -0.78 1.19
N SER A 464 -9.62 -0.71 1.67
CA SER A 464 -10.81 -0.28 0.93
C SER A 464 -11.12 1.23 1.04
N GLY A 465 -10.19 2.02 1.60
CA GLY A 465 -10.43 3.43 1.99
C GLY A 465 -10.51 4.43 0.84
N TYR A 466 -10.06 4.06 -0.37
CA TYR A 466 -10.26 4.85 -1.57
C TYR A 466 -11.38 4.21 -2.39
N SER A 467 -12.31 5.02 -2.91
CA SER A 467 -13.48 4.54 -3.69
C SER A 467 -13.11 3.87 -5.03
N LYS A 468 -11.82 3.71 -5.30
CA LYS A 468 -11.24 2.66 -6.14
C LYS A 468 -10.29 1.90 -5.21
N GLY A 469 -10.53 0.61 -4.95
CA GLY A 469 -9.69 -0.23 -4.10
C GLY A 469 -8.21 -0.04 -4.44
N ASP A 470 -7.36 -0.18 -3.43
CA ASP A 470 -5.93 -0.04 -3.59
C ASP A 470 -5.36 -1.14 -4.49
N ALA A 471 -5.41 -0.87 -5.80
CA ALA A 471 -5.01 -1.76 -6.88
C ALA A 471 -3.62 -2.38 -6.68
N TYR A 472 -2.73 -1.64 -6.01
CA TYR A 472 -1.37 -2.06 -5.71
C TYR A 472 -1.33 -3.03 -4.52
N GLY A 473 -2.03 -2.77 -3.43
CA GLY A 473 -2.14 -3.71 -2.31
C GLY A 473 -2.82 -5.02 -2.72
N ASP A 474 -3.87 -4.93 -3.54
CA ASP A 474 -4.53 -6.10 -4.12
C ASP A 474 -3.57 -6.93 -5.00
N GLU A 475 -2.75 -6.28 -5.82
CA GLU A 475 -1.73 -6.94 -6.64
C GLU A 475 -0.68 -7.66 -5.78
N ALA A 476 -0.17 -7.02 -4.73
CA ALA A 476 0.77 -7.63 -3.79
C ALA A 476 0.14 -8.87 -3.11
N LEU A 477 -1.13 -8.77 -2.71
CA LEU A 477 -1.85 -9.86 -2.07
C LEU A 477 -2.05 -11.06 -3.02
N GLN A 478 -2.33 -10.81 -4.30
CA GLN A 478 -2.45 -11.87 -5.30
C GLN A 478 -1.12 -12.58 -5.54
N VAL A 479 -0.01 -11.83 -5.63
CA VAL A 479 1.34 -12.41 -5.74
C VAL A 479 1.66 -13.26 -4.52
N LEU A 480 1.40 -12.74 -3.32
CA LEU A 480 1.62 -13.48 -2.07
C LEU A 480 0.81 -14.78 -2.04
N LEU A 481 -0.47 -14.75 -2.43
CA LEU A 481 -1.34 -15.94 -2.49
C LEU A 481 -0.83 -16.98 -3.47
N LYS A 482 -0.45 -16.56 -4.67
CA LYS A 482 0.09 -17.46 -5.71
C LYS A 482 1.38 -18.12 -5.22
N ARG A 483 2.31 -17.32 -4.69
CA ARG A 483 3.62 -17.79 -4.21
C ARG A 483 3.51 -18.66 -2.97
N ALA A 484 2.57 -18.38 -2.06
CA ALA A 484 2.27 -19.24 -0.94
C ALA A 484 1.84 -20.65 -1.39
N GLU A 485 1.09 -20.77 -2.50
CA GLU A 485 0.75 -22.08 -3.08
C GLU A 485 1.93 -22.73 -3.80
N ASP A 486 2.54 -22.01 -4.74
CA ASP A 486 3.58 -22.54 -5.63
C ASP A 486 4.83 -22.97 -4.86
N ASN A 487 5.16 -22.28 -3.76
CA ASN A 487 6.35 -22.51 -2.95
C ASN A 487 6.06 -23.10 -1.57
N ARG A 488 4.86 -23.65 -1.34
CA ARG A 488 4.42 -24.15 -0.02
C ARG A 488 5.38 -25.12 0.66
N ASP A 489 6.17 -25.89 -0.09
CA ASP A 489 7.10 -26.88 0.48
C ASP A 489 8.39 -26.25 1.02
N HIS A 490 8.68 -25.01 0.62
CA HIS A 490 9.90 -24.28 0.95
C HIS A 490 9.64 -22.95 1.66
N LEU A 491 8.39 -22.51 1.78
CA LEU A 491 8.04 -21.20 2.34
C LEU A 491 6.94 -21.34 3.39
N VAL A 492 7.15 -20.74 4.56
CA VAL A 492 6.10 -20.49 5.54
C VAL A 492 5.75 -19.00 5.51
N VAL A 493 4.46 -18.69 5.45
CA VAL A 493 3.98 -17.29 5.45
C VAL A 493 3.15 -17.08 6.71
N ILE A 494 3.46 -16.03 7.45
CA ILE A 494 2.75 -15.63 8.67
C ILE A 494 2.18 -14.24 8.44
N LEU A 495 0.85 -14.13 8.41
CA LEU A 495 0.17 -12.83 8.37
C LEU A 495 -0.12 -12.38 9.79
N ALA A 496 0.32 -11.19 10.18
CA ALA A 496 0.12 -10.65 11.52
C ALA A 496 -0.69 -9.35 11.52
N GLY A 497 -1.45 -9.12 12.58
CA GLY A 497 -2.18 -7.88 12.77
C GLY A 497 -3.15 -7.91 13.95
N TYR A 498 -3.90 -6.82 14.12
CA TYR A 498 -4.99 -6.74 15.09
C TYR A 498 -6.14 -7.69 14.71
N PRO A 499 -6.86 -8.26 15.70
CA PRO A 499 -7.91 -9.25 15.44
C PRO A 499 -8.94 -8.81 14.39
N GLU A 500 -9.51 -7.60 14.56
CA GLU A 500 -10.51 -7.07 13.63
C GLU A 500 -9.95 -6.87 12.21
N GLY A 501 -8.71 -6.40 12.10
CA GLY A 501 -8.06 -6.20 10.81
C GLY A 501 -7.85 -7.52 10.08
N MET A 502 -7.43 -8.56 10.81
CA MET A 502 -7.22 -9.89 10.25
C MET A 502 -8.54 -10.56 9.84
N ASP A 503 -9.61 -10.37 10.62
CA ASP A 503 -10.95 -10.89 10.27
C ASP A 503 -11.46 -10.25 8.97
N ARG A 504 -11.30 -8.93 8.83
CA ARG A 504 -11.64 -8.21 7.60
C ARG A 504 -10.82 -8.71 6.41
N LEU A 505 -9.50 -8.83 6.57
CA LEU A 505 -8.59 -9.31 5.52
C LEU A 505 -8.99 -10.71 5.01
N LEU A 506 -9.25 -11.65 5.92
CA LEU A 506 -9.63 -13.02 5.57
C LEU A 506 -11.01 -13.09 4.89
N ALA A 507 -11.92 -12.17 5.23
CA ALA A 507 -13.23 -12.05 4.60
C ALA A 507 -13.17 -11.48 3.17
N THR A 508 -12.16 -10.65 2.87
CA THR A 508 -12.01 -10.01 1.55
C THR A 508 -11.74 -11.01 0.43
N ASN A 509 -11.07 -12.13 0.71
CA ASN A 509 -10.70 -13.09 -0.33
C ASN A 509 -10.83 -14.55 0.19
N PRO A 510 -11.75 -15.36 -0.37
CA PRO A 510 -11.88 -16.78 -0.03
C PRO A 510 -10.58 -17.58 -0.18
N GLY A 511 -9.69 -17.16 -1.09
CA GLY A 511 -8.36 -17.74 -1.30
C GLY A 511 -7.46 -17.65 -0.07
N LEU A 512 -7.55 -16.56 0.72
CA LEU A 512 -6.82 -16.42 1.98
C LEU A 512 -7.35 -17.39 3.03
N SER A 513 -8.67 -17.41 3.23
CA SER A 513 -9.33 -18.29 4.20
C SER A 513 -9.01 -19.78 3.96
N SER A 514 -8.83 -20.19 2.70
CA SER A 514 -8.47 -21.57 2.35
C SER A 514 -7.01 -21.95 2.66
N ARG A 515 -6.06 -21.01 2.51
CA ARG A 515 -4.62 -21.24 2.63
C ARG A 515 -4.08 -20.96 4.03
N PHE A 516 -4.69 -19.99 4.72
CA PHE A 516 -4.29 -19.50 6.04
C PHE A 516 -5.25 -19.99 7.13
N THR A 517 -5.40 -21.30 7.27
CA THR A 517 -6.38 -21.87 8.22
C THR A 517 -5.88 -21.96 9.66
N SER A 518 -4.57 -21.80 9.89
CA SER A 518 -3.96 -21.93 11.21
C SER A 518 -3.88 -20.57 11.89
N ARG A 519 -4.93 -20.20 12.62
CA ARG A 519 -4.96 -18.98 13.42
C ARG A 519 -4.31 -19.21 14.80
N VAL A 520 -3.48 -18.28 15.22
CA VAL A 520 -2.83 -18.22 16.53
C VAL A 520 -3.22 -16.88 17.16
N ASP A 521 -3.90 -16.92 18.30
CA ASP A 521 -4.34 -15.73 19.01
C ASP A 521 -3.33 -15.34 20.10
N PHE A 522 -2.97 -14.05 20.11
CA PHE A 522 -2.04 -13.41 21.01
C PHE A 522 -2.81 -12.44 21.91
N PRO A 523 -3.34 -12.88 23.06
CA PRO A 523 -4.08 -12.01 23.96
C PRO A 523 -3.16 -10.97 24.60
N SER A 524 -3.76 -9.86 25.07
CA SER A 524 -3.09 -8.90 25.93
C SER A 524 -2.59 -9.56 27.21
N TYR A 525 -1.46 -9.09 27.73
CA TYR A 525 -0.89 -9.65 28.95
C TYR A 525 -1.70 -9.26 30.18
N ARG A 526 -1.83 -10.20 31.12
CA ARG A 526 -2.42 -9.98 32.43
C ARG A 526 -1.45 -9.20 33.33
N PRO A 527 -1.93 -8.53 34.40
CA PRO A 527 -1.07 -7.72 35.28
C PRO A 527 0.17 -8.48 35.79
N LEU A 528 -0.01 -9.71 36.26
CA LEU A 528 1.11 -10.54 36.75
C LEU A 528 2.07 -10.95 35.63
N GLU A 529 1.59 -11.09 34.40
CA GLU A 529 2.44 -11.38 33.24
C GLU A 529 3.26 -10.16 32.86
N LEU A 530 2.67 -8.96 32.90
CA LEU A 530 3.39 -7.70 32.69
C LEU A 530 4.50 -7.48 33.73
N THR A 531 4.20 -7.71 35.02
CA THR A 531 5.20 -7.61 36.09
C THR A 531 6.33 -8.62 35.87
N ALA A 532 6.01 -9.85 35.51
CA ALA A 532 7.01 -10.87 35.21
C ALA A 532 7.86 -10.50 33.96
N ILE A 533 7.27 -9.88 32.93
CA ILE A 533 8.02 -9.36 31.78
C ILE A 533 9.05 -8.31 32.22
N GLY A 534 8.65 -7.37 33.09
CA GLY A 534 9.59 -6.37 33.63
C GLY A 534 10.75 -6.99 34.41
N GLY A 535 10.49 -8.07 35.16
CA GLY A 535 11.53 -8.84 35.84
C GLY A 535 12.48 -9.55 34.86
N VAL A 536 11.94 -10.16 33.79
CA VAL A 536 12.76 -10.80 32.75
C VAL A 536 13.65 -9.78 32.03
N LEU A 537 13.12 -8.61 31.66
CA LEU A 537 13.88 -7.55 30.99
C LEU A 537 15.05 -7.05 31.83
N ALA A 538 14.87 -6.89 33.15
CA ALA A 538 15.95 -6.52 34.05
C ALA A 538 17.00 -7.64 34.14
N ALA A 539 16.56 -8.88 34.36
CA ALA A 539 17.47 -10.01 34.49
C ALA A 539 18.29 -10.30 33.22
N GLU A 540 17.74 -10.04 32.02
CA GLU A 540 18.46 -10.16 30.75
C GLU A 540 19.66 -9.20 30.63
N ASN A 541 19.66 -8.10 31.40
CA ASN A 541 20.70 -7.07 31.41
C ASN A 541 21.49 -7.03 32.73
N ASP A 542 21.42 -8.10 33.54
CA ASP A 542 22.02 -8.18 34.88
C ASP A 542 21.53 -7.07 35.85
N ASP A 543 20.35 -6.49 35.59
CA ASP A 543 19.69 -5.52 36.45
C ASP A 543 18.69 -6.21 37.40
N VAL A 544 18.38 -5.54 38.51
CA VAL A 544 17.39 -5.97 39.50
C VAL A 544 16.51 -4.79 39.92
N TRP A 545 15.21 -5.04 40.03
CA TRP A 545 14.26 -4.11 40.64
C TRP A 545 14.32 -4.25 42.17
N ASP A 546 14.41 -3.15 42.90
CA ASP A 546 14.25 -3.19 44.36
C ASP A 546 12.83 -3.60 44.77
N GLU A 547 12.65 -3.98 46.04
CA GLU A 547 11.38 -4.54 46.53
C GLU A 547 10.21 -3.57 46.34
N GLU A 548 10.43 -2.28 46.61
CA GLU A 548 9.42 -1.23 46.42
C GLU A 548 9.08 -1.02 44.93
N ALA A 549 10.07 -1.05 44.03
CA ALA A 549 9.83 -0.94 42.60
C ALA A 549 9.09 -2.15 42.04
N VAL A 550 9.33 -3.37 42.54
CA VAL A 550 8.58 -4.57 42.11
C VAL A 550 7.11 -4.45 42.49
N ASP A 551 6.81 -4.00 43.69
CA ASP A 551 5.43 -3.81 44.15
C ASP A 551 4.74 -2.68 43.38
N GLU A 552 5.43 -1.57 43.11
CA GLU A 552 4.88 -0.49 42.30
C GLU A 552 4.72 -0.91 40.83
N LEU A 553 5.65 -1.69 40.27
CA LEU A 553 5.51 -2.26 38.92
C LEU A 553 4.27 -3.14 38.80
N ARG A 554 3.94 -3.89 39.86
CA ARG A 554 2.69 -4.66 39.96
C ARG A 554 1.47 -3.75 40.01
N SER A 555 1.51 -2.69 40.80
CA SER A 555 0.47 -1.66 40.89
C SER A 555 0.21 -1.00 39.54
N ILE A 556 1.27 -0.51 38.87
CA ILE A 556 1.23 0.06 37.52
C ILE A 556 0.65 -0.94 36.52
N SER A 557 1.11 -2.19 36.54
CA SER A 557 0.61 -3.25 35.65
C SER A 557 -0.88 -3.52 35.84
N GLY A 558 -1.37 -3.50 37.09
CA GLY A 558 -2.80 -3.60 37.40
C GLY A 558 -3.57 -2.40 36.86
N HIS A 559 -3.08 -1.19 37.16
CA HIS A 559 -3.73 0.06 36.76
C HIS A 559 -3.90 0.17 35.24
N VAL A 560 -2.85 -0.05 34.44
CA VAL A 560 -2.93 0.08 32.98
C VAL A 560 -3.84 -0.96 32.33
N VAL A 561 -4.00 -2.14 32.96
CA VAL A 561 -4.93 -3.18 32.48
C VAL A 561 -6.36 -2.82 32.87
N ASP A 562 -6.61 -2.43 34.13
CA ASP A 562 -7.94 -2.08 34.63
C ASP A 562 -8.54 -0.87 33.89
N GLN A 563 -7.69 0.07 33.47
CA GLN A 563 -8.11 1.22 32.66
C GLN A 563 -8.25 0.89 31.16
N GLY A 564 -7.93 -0.33 30.72
CA GLY A 564 -7.99 -0.75 29.31
C GLY A 564 -6.90 -0.13 28.43
N TRP A 565 -5.82 0.37 29.02
CA TRP A 565 -4.78 1.13 28.31
C TRP A 565 -3.71 0.25 27.67
N ILE A 566 -3.60 -1.00 28.12
CA ILE A 566 -2.45 -1.85 27.78
C ILE A 566 -2.28 -2.12 26.27
N ASP A 567 -3.37 -2.19 25.52
CA ASP A 567 -3.33 -2.42 24.08
C ASP A 567 -2.81 -1.20 23.32
N GLU A 568 -3.20 0.00 23.74
CA GLU A 568 -2.70 1.26 23.18
C GLU A 568 -1.24 1.50 23.56
N LEU A 569 -0.85 1.14 24.78
CA LEU A 569 0.53 1.23 25.26
C LEU A 569 1.44 0.18 24.62
N GLY A 570 0.87 -0.84 23.97
CA GLY A 570 1.63 -1.87 23.25
C GLY A 570 2.20 -2.96 24.15
N ASN A 571 1.51 -3.37 25.22
CA ASN A 571 1.79 -4.59 25.99
C ASN A 571 3.28 -4.73 26.41
N GLY A 572 4.01 -5.73 25.92
CA GLY A 572 5.42 -5.93 26.26
C GLY A 572 6.34 -4.78 25.79
N ARG A 573 5.94 -4.01 24.77
CA ARG A 573 6.65 -2.79 24.35
C ARG A 573 6.57 -1.72 25.44
N PHE A 574 5.42 -1.57 26.09
CA PHE A 574 5.26 -0.66 27.23
C PHE A 574 6.25 -1.00 28.34
N LEU A 575 6.37 -2.28 28.73
CA LEU A 575 7.31 -2.69 29.78
C LEU A 575 8.77 -2.51 29.38
N ARG A 576 9.11 -2.74 28.11
CA ARG A 576 10.45 -2.47 27.58
C ARG A 576 10.79 -0.98 27.67
N THR A 577 9.89 -0.11 27.20
CA THR A 577 10.08 1.34 27.29
C THR A 577 10.15 1.80 28.74
N LEU A 578 9.30 1.26 29.63
CA LEU A 578 9.32 1.59 31.04
C LEU A 578 10.65 1.20 31.69
N TYR A 579 11.16 0.00 31.39
CA TYR A 579 12.48 -0.46 31.85
C TYR A 579 13.62 0.43 31.33
N GLU A 580 13.67 0.69 30.01
CA GLU A 580 14.71 1.54 29.41
C GLU A 580 14.73 2.94 30.02
N LYS A 581 13.55 3.51 30.28
CA LYS A 581 13.42 4.82 30.94
C LYS A 581 13.84 4.75 32.40
N SER A 582 13.48 3.70 33.13
CA SER A 582 13.97 3.49 34.50
C SER A 582 15.49 3.39 34.56
N CYS A 583 16.14 2.73 33.59
CA CYS A 583 17.61 2.71 33.49
C CYS A 583 18.16 4.12 33.27
N ALA A 584 17.57 4.91 32.37
CA ALA A 584 18.01 6.29 32.14
C ALA A 584 17.87 7.16 33.41
N TYR A 585 16.79 6.99 34.18
CA TYR A 585 16.60 7.71 35.45
C TYR A 585 17.52 7.22 36.56
N ARG A 586 17.83 5.91 36.60
CA ARG A 586 18.89 5.37 37.47
C ARG A 586 20.21 6.05 37.16
N ASP A 587 20.61 6.10 35.89
CA ASP A 587 21.89 6.67 35.47
C ASP A 587 21.95 8.17 35.81
N LEU A 588 20.85 8.90 35.61
CA LEU A 588 20.73 10.30 36.02
C LEU A 588 20.89 10.46 37.54
N ARG A 589 20.22 9.63 38.34
CA ARG A 589 20.34 9.64 39.80
C ARG A 589 21.78 9.37 40.25
N LEU A 590 22.42 8.35 39.67
CA LEU A 590 23.78 7.96 40.03
C LEU A 590 24.83 8.97 39.56
N SER A 591 24.58 9.72 38.48
CA SER A 591 25.48 10.79 38.02
C SER A 591 25.67 11.91 39.05
N GLY A 592 24.68 12.14 39.92
CA GLY A 592 24.75 13.09 41.02
C GLY A 592 25.25 12.51 42.34
N TYR A 593 25.65 11.24 42.38
CA TYR A 593 26.07 10.57 43.61
C TYR A 593 27.51 10.93 43.98
N PRO A 594 27.77 11.44 45.20
CA PRO A 594 29.09 11.94 45.58
C PRO A 594 30.10 10.87 46.02
N GLY A 595 29.69 9.60 46.15
CA GLY A 595 30.53 8.49 46.62
C GLY A 595 30.99 7.54 45.50
N GLU A 596 31.82 6.55 45.85
CA GLU A 596 32.17 5.46 44.93
C GLU A 596 30.94 4.57 44.66
N LEU A 597 30.67 4.30 43.40
CA LEU A 597 29.53 3.49 42.97
C LEU A 597 29.90 2.00 43.01
N THR A 598 29.05 1.19 43.65
CA THR A 598 29.22 -0.27 43.68
C THR A 598 28.52 -0.94 42.49
N ARG A 599 28.83 -2.22 42.25
CA ARG A 599 28.09 -3.03 41.26
C ARG A 599 26.60 -3.07 41.56
N GLU A 600 26.24 -3.17 42.84
CA GLU A 600 24.84 -3.21 43.29
C GLU A 600 24.12 -1.90 42.98
N ASP A 601 24.78 -0.75 43.18
CA ASP A 601 24.19 0.55 42.83
C ASP A 601 23.90 0.67 41.33
N LEU A 602 24.85 0.20 40.51
CA LEU A 602 24.75 0.24 39.05
C LEU A 602 23.69 -0.74 38.50
N SER A 603 23.45 -1.86 39.16
CA SER A 603 22.47 -2.86 38.72
C SER A 603 21.06 -2.68 39.32
N THR A 604 20.87 -1.78 40.29
CA THR A 604 19.58 -1.68 41.01
C THR A 604 18.71 -0.52 40.51
N LEU A 605 17.54 -0.88 39.96
CA LEU A 605 16.46 0.04 39.63
C LEU A 605 15.57 0.25 40.85
N ARG A 606 15.40 1.50 41.26
CA ARG A 606 14.62 1.84 42.46
C ARG A 606 13.28 2.46 42.12
N LEU A 607 12.39 2.49 43.12
CA LEU A 607 11.05 3.08 43.00
C LEU A 607 11.05 4.48 42.37
N ALA A 608 11.99 5.34 42.79
CA ALA A 608 12.10 6.71 42.26
C ALA A 608 12.34 6.75 40.74
N ASP A 609 13.13 5.81 40.20
CA ASP A 609 13.41 5.76 38.76
C ASP A 609 12.17 5.31 37.99
N LEU A 610 11.50 4.27 38.52
CA LEU A 610 10.27 3.73 37.96
C LEU A 610 9.14 4.75 37.93
N MET A 611 8.96 5.52 39.00
CA MET A 611 7.92 6.54 39.07
C MET A 611 8.14 7.67 38.07
N GLN A 612 9.39 8.12 37.90
CA GLN A 612 9.72 9.14 36.91
C GLN A 612 9.52 8.60 35.49
N ALA A 613 10.00 7.38 35.21
CA ALA A 613 9.80 6.69 33.95
C ALA A 613 8.31 6.54 33.60
N TYR A 614 7.49 6.11 34.56
CA TYR A 614 6.05 5.95 34.37
C TYR A 614 5.35 7.29 34.12
N GLY A 615 5.72 8.34 34.87
CA GLY A 615 5.22 9.69 34.67
C GLY A 615 5.52 10.22 33.27
N GLU A 616 6.74 10.01 32.77
CA GLU A 616 7.14 10.39 31.40
C GLU A 616 6.34 9.60 30.35
N VAL A 617 6.27 8.27 30.47
CA VAL A 617 5.56 7.41 29.52
C VAL A 617 4.07 7.78 29.43
N LEU A 618 3.44 8.17 30.55
CA LEU A 618 2.05 8.65 30.56
C LEU A 618 1.88 10.09 30.11
N SER A 619 2.88 10.97 30.29
CA SER A 619 2.79 12.38 29.87
C SER A 619 2.65 12.56 28.34
N GLY A 620 3.10 11.57 27.56
CA GLY A 620 2.87 11.49 26.12
C GLY A 620 1.40 11.26 25.72
N ARG A 621 0.56 10.81 26.66
CA ARG A 621 -0.90 10.89 26.56
C ARG A 621 -1.33 12.25 27.08
N GLY A 622 -1.47 13.23 26.19
CA GLY A 622 -2.13 14.50 26.51
C GLY A 622 -3.48 14.27 27.22
N PRO A 623 -3.97 15.22 28.02
CA PRO A 623 -5.12 15.01 28.89
C PRO A 623 -6.34 14.54 28.09
N VAL A 624 -6.71 13.27 28.27
CA VAL A 624 -7.95 12.71 27.74
C VAL A 624 -9.09 13.51 28.36
N GLY A 625 -9.84 14.22 27.51
CA GLY A 625 -10.99 15.00 27.94
C GLY A 625 -11.88 14.16 28.84
N ARG A 626 -12.06 14.62 30.09
CA ARG A 626 -13.12 14.13 30.96
C ARG A 626 -14.40 14.12 30.12
N GLY A 627 -14.96 12.93 29.93
CA GLY A 627 -16.21 12.75 29.21
C GLY A 627 -17.23 13.77 29.70
N LYS A 628 -17.95 14.37 28.74
CA LYS A 628 -19.15 15.14 29.03
C LYS A 628 -20.02 14.31 29.98
N GLN A 629 -20.10 14.73 31.24
CA GLN A 629 -21.20 14.35 32.11
C GLN A 629 -22.47 14.86 31.43
N GLU A 630 -23.32 13.92 30.99
CA GLU A 630 -24.70 14.24 30.64
C GLU A 630 -25.36 14.90 31.86
N PRO A 631 -26.00 16.07 31.70
CA PRO A 631 -26.76 16.65 32.79
C PRO A 631 -27.98 15.76 33.04
N GLY A 632 -28.06 15.22 34.26
CA GLY A 632 -29.18 14.40 34.71
C GLY A 632 -30.50 15.14 34.52
N ALA A 633 -31.47 14.45 33.93
CA ALA A 633 -32.86 14.85 33.92
C ALA A 633 -33.41 14.76 35.34
N VAL A 634 -33.93 15.89 35.83
CA VAL A 634 -34.89 15.98 36.93
C VAL A 634 -36.29 15.74 36.37
#